data_AF-A0A453AKS3-F1
#
_entry.id   AF-A0A453AKS3-F1
#
_cell.length_a   1.000
_cell.length_b   1.000
_cell.length_c   1.000
_cell.angle_alpha   90.00
_cell.angle_beta   90.00
_cell.angle_gamma   90.00
#
_symmetry.space_group_name_H-M   'P 1'
#
loop_
_entity.id
_entity.type
_entity.pdbx_description
1 polymer ?
#
loop_
_entity_poly.entity_id
_entity_poly.type
_entity_poly.pdbx_seq_one_letter_code
_entity_poly.pdbx_strand_id
1 'polypeptide(L)'
;ARAMKSTVLALLLLVAVQCLALGSRTAAAAKVRRTRQGDYLNRLRGSPSSRASWESLAAVEEEQTTTKATGRPAPAAVAAEAGRKEADRVEALPGQPSGVDFAQYAGYVTVDAAAGRALFYYLAEAVGGNGDGSSSKGKPLLLWLNGGSGCSSLGYGAMEELGPFRVMSDGKTLYRNPYSWKAAADVLFLESPAGVGYSYSNTTADYGRSGDNRTAEDAYLFLANWLERFPEYKGREFYITGESYAGHYVPQLAHAILRHASPAINLKGIMVRKGAIN
;
A
#
# COMPACT_ATOMS: atom_id res chain seq x y z
N ALA A 1 23.15 -40.49 -61.98
CA ALA A 1 23.85 -39.76 -60.91
C ALA A 1 24.00 -38.24 -61.12
N ARG A 2 23.90 -37.69 -62.35
CA ARG A 2 24.04 -36.22 -62.61
C ARG A 2 22.73 -35.42 -62.51
N ALA A 3 21.59 -36.01 -62.85
CA ALA A 3 20.28 -35.34 -62.80
C ALA A 3 19.78 -35.08 -61.37
N MET A 4 20.03 -36.00 -60.43
CA MET A 4 19.56 -35.91 -59.03
C MET A 4 20.28 -34.82 -58.21
N LYS A 5 21.50 -34.43 -58.62
CA LYS A 5 22.27 -33.34 -57.96
C LYS A 5 21.79 -31.95 -58.38
N SER A 6 21.19 -31.81 -59.57
CA SER A 6 20.68 -30.53 -60.09
C SER A 6 19.40 -30.10 -59.34
N THR A 7 18.50 -31.05 -59.07
CA THR A 7 17.22 -30.78 -58.41
C THR A 7 17.38 -30.41 -56.93
N VAL A 8 18.36 -31.00 -56.24
CA VAL A 8 18.67 -30.69 -54.83
C VAL A 8 19.29 -29.29 -54.70
N LEU A 9 20.15 -28.90 -55.65
CA LEU A 9 20.75 -27.56 -55.65
C LEU A 9 19.71 -26.47 -55.94
N ALA A 10 18.77 -26.74 -56.85
CA ALA A 10 17.66 -25.84 -57.15
C ALA A 10 16.70 -25.67 -55.96
N LEU A 11 16.39 -26.74 -55.22
CA LEU A 11 15.58 -26.66 -54.00
C LEU A 11 16.27 -25.87 -52.88
N LEU A 12 17.58 -26.07 -52.68
CA LEU A 12 18.35 -25.35 -51.67
C LEU A 12 18.44 -23.85 -51.98
N LEU A 13 18.56 -23.47 -53.26
CA LEU A 13 18.53 -22.07 -53.69
C LEU A 13 17.15 -21.43 -53.49
N LEU A 14 16.06 -22.16 -53.75
CA LEU A 14 14.69 -21.68 -53.50
C LEU A 14 14.41 -21.46 -52.01
N VAL A 15 14.87 -22.38 -51.15
CA VAL A 15 14.76 -22.23 -49.68
C VAL A 15 15.62 -21.06 -49.19
N ALA A 16 16.84 -20.89 -49.71
CA ALA A 16 17.70 -19.76 -49.34
C ALA A 16 17.11 -18.40 -49.76
N VAL A 17 16.49 -18.31 -50.94
CA VAL A 17 15.80 -17.09 -51.41
C VAL A 17 14.54 -16.80 -50.59
N GLN A 18 13.78 -17.83 -50.17
CA GLN A 18 12.66 -17.65 -49.23
C GLN A 18 13.12 -17.23 -47.83
N CYS A 19 14.24 -17.77 -47.33
CA CYS A 19 14.82 -17.34 -46.05
C CYS A 19 15.35 -15.90 -46.10
N LEU A 20 15.90 -15.44 -47.23
CA LEU A 20 16.35 -14.06 -47.41
C LEU A 20 15.20 -13.07 -47.64
N ALA A 21 14.11 -13.50 -48.29
CA ALA A 21 12.90 -12.68 -48.47
C ALA A 21 12.08 -12.53 -47.17
N LEU A 22 12.25 -13.44 -46.20
CA LEU A 22 11.68 -13.34 -44.85
C LEU A 22 12.60 -12.61 -43.85
N GLY A 23 13.88 -12.40 -44.21
CA GLY A 23 14.89 -11.77 -43.36
C GLY A 23 15.05 -10.25 -43.51
N SER A 24 14.37 -9.62 -44.48
CA SER A 24 14.45 -8.17 -44.75
C SER A 24 13.17 -7.44 -44.36
N ARG A 25 12.74 -7.59 -43.10
CA ARG A 25 11.92 -6.59 -42.43
C ARG A 25 12.63 -6.16 -41.16
N THR A 26 13.47 -5.14 -41.29
CA THR A 26 13.92 -4.30 -40.17
C THR A 26 12.71 -3.55 -39.61
N ALA A 27 11.91 -4.23 -38.80
CA ALA A 27 11.07 -3.57 -37.83
C ALA A 27 11.85 -3.53 -36.53
N ALA A 28 12.46 -2.37 -36.24
CA ALA A 28 12.80 -2.02 -34.87
C ALA A 28 11.48 -2.00 -34.10
N ALA A 29 11.08 -3.15 -33.55
CA ALA A 29 9.98 -3.24 -32.63
C ALA A 29 10.42 -2.50 -31.36
N ALA A 30 10.08 -1.20 -31.30
CA ALA A 30 10.09 -0.46 -30.06
C ALA A 30 9.33 -1.31 -29.05
N LYS A 31 10.05 -1.85 -28.07
CA LYS A 31 9.50 -2.65 -26.99
C LYS A 31 8.47 -1.76 -26.28
N VAL A 32 7.19 -1.92 -26.63
CA VAL A 32 6.10 -1.13 -26.07
C VAL A 32 6.22 -1.26 -24.55
N ARG A 33 6.54 -0.15 -23.88
CA ARG A 33 6.66 -0.10 -22.43
C ARG A 33 5.29 -0.50 -21.89
N ARG A 34 5.17 -1.71 -21.31
CA ARG A 34 3.95 -2.14 -20.63
C ARG A 34 3.55 -1.04 -19.66
N THR A 35 2.35 -0.50 -19.84
CA THR A 35 1.79 0.53 -18.98
C THR A 35 1.70 -0.03 -17.57
N ARG A 36 2.40 0.61 -16.63
CA ARG A 36 2.33 0.23 -15.21
C ARG A 36 1.03 0.77 -14.63
N GLN A 37 0.54 0.20 -13.53
CA GLN A 37 -0.62 0.76 -12.82
C GLN A 37 -0.44 2.25 -12.49
N GLY A 38 0.79 2.68 -12.16
CA GLY A 38 1.12 4.10 -11.97
C GLY A 38 0.89 4.99 -13.22
N ASP A 39 1.04 4.45 -14.43
CA ASP A 39 0.74 5.18 -15.68
C ASP A 39 -0.77 5.36 -15.90
N TYR A 40 -1.60 4.48 -15.34
CA TYR A 40 -3.06 4.64 -15.33
C TYR A 40 -3.51 5.64 -14.28
N LEU A 41 -2.93 5.60 -13.08
CA LEU A 41 -3.18 6.57 -12.03
C LEU A 41 -2.82 8.00 -12.44
N ASN A 42 -1.67 8.20 -13.07
CA ASN A 42 -1.29 9.51 -13.58
C ASN A 42 -2.26 10.03 -14.64
N ARG A 43 -2.81 9.14 -15.47
CA ARG A 43 -3.83 9.49 -16.47
C ARG A 43 -5.19 9.79 -15.85
N LEU A 44 -5.62 8.98 -14.88
CA LEU A 44 -6.82 9.23 -14.09
C LEU A 44 -6.70 10.60 -13.40
N ARG A 45 -5.59 10.86 -12.71
CA ARG A 45 -5.30 12.15 -12.06
C ARG A 45 -5.42 13.35 -13.01
N GLY A 46 -4.98 13.19 -14.26
CA GLY A 46 -5.05 14.24 -15.28
C GLY A 46 -6.37 14.32 -16.03
N SER A 47 -7.32 13.41 -15.79
CA SER A 47 -8.54 13.31 -16.58
C SER A 47 -9.53 14.43 -16.25
N PRO A 48 -10.32 14.90 -17.24
CA PRO A 48 -11.35 15.92 -17.03
C PRO A 48 -12.39 15.53 -15.97
N SER A 49 -12.80 14.26 -15.93
CA SER A 49 -13.74 13.74 -14.95
C SER A 49 -13.17 13.78 -13.54
N SER A 50 -11.89 13.45 -13.36
CA SER A 50 -11.23 13.60 -12.05
C SER A 50 -11.14 15.06 -11.63
N ARG A 51 -10.85 16.00 -12.54
CA ARG A 51 -10.84 17.44 -12.22
C ARG A 51 -12.21 17.97 -11.79
N ALA A 52 -13.27 17.62 -12.52
CA ALA A 52 -14.63 18.01 -12.15
C ALA A 52 -15.06 17.39 -10.80
N SER A 53 -14.64 16.15 -10.53
CA SER A 53 -14.85 15.52 -9.22
C SER A 53 -14.10 16.26 -8.12
N TRP A 54 -12.87 16.75 -8.37
CA TRP A 54 -12.10 17.54 -7.41
C TRP A 54 -12.77 18.88 -7.10
N GLU A 55 -13.29 19.57 -8.12
CA GLU A 55 -14.00 20.85 -7.96
C GLU A 55 -15.32 20.68 -7.19
N SER A 56 -16.08 19.63 -7.51
CA SER A 56 -17.34 19.31 -6.81
C SER A 56 -17.12 18.94 -5.34
N LEU A 57 -16.12 18.11 -5.05
CA LEU A 57 -15.78 17.73 -3.67
C LEU A 57 -15.24 18.91 -2.87
N ALA A 58 -14.39 19.75 -3.48
CA ALA A 58 -13.91 20.98 -2.84
C ALA A 58 -15.07 21.93 -2.49
N ALA A 59 -16.08 22.05 -3.36
CA ALA A 59 -17.28 22.84 -3.09
C ALA A 59 -18.11 22.26 -1.91
N VAL A 60 -18.25 20.93 -1.83
CA VAL A 60 -18.91 20.25 -0.69
C VAL A 60 -18.13 20.48 0.62
N GLU A 61 -16.80 20.52 0.58
CA GLU A 61 -15.97 20.81 1.76
C GLU A 61 -16.02 22.29 2.16
N GLU A 62 -16.10 23.22 1.21
CA GLU A 62 -16.27 24.64 1.48
C GLU A 62 -17.64 24.92 2.14
N GLU A 63 -18.69 24.22 1.71
CA GLU A 63 -20.02 24.28 2.32
C GLU A 63 -20.04 23.64 3.73
N GLN A 64 -19.30 22.55 3.96
CA GLN A 64 -19.18 21.93 5.28
C GLN A 64 -18.26 22.70 6.24
N THR A 65 -17.29 23.47 5.75
CA THR A 65 -16.40 24.30 6.59
C THR A 65 -17.04 25.63 6.96
N THR A 66 -17.81 26.25 6.06
CA THR A 66 -18.57 27.49 6.34
C THR A 66 -19.65 27.28 7.41
N THR A 67 -20.24 26.08 7.50
CA THR A 67 -21.22 25.72 8.55
C THR A 67 -20.58 25.31 9.89
N LYS A 68 -19.26 25.07 9.95
CA LYS A 68 -18.54 24.59 11.14
C LYS A 68 -17.56 25.60 11.73
N ALA A 69 -17.53 26.83 11.23
CA ALA A 69 -16.61 27.89 11.65
C ALA A 69 -16.97 28.47 13.03
N THR A 70 -16.74 27.69 14.09
CA THR A 70 -16.35 28.22 15.41
C THR A 70 -15.06 27.53 15.84
N GLY A 71 -13.95 28.25 15.63
CA GLY A 71 -12.67 28.07 16.31
C GLY A 71 -12.05 26.67 16.34
N ARG A 72 -11.38 26.26 15.25
CA ARG A 72 -10.29 25.28 15.36
C ARG A 72 -8.98 25.99 14.97
N PRO A 73 -8.05 26.22 15.90
CA PRO A 73 -6.73 26.73 15.53
C PRO A 73 -6.08 25.72 14.58
N ALA A 74 -5.27 26.23 13.65
CA ALA A 74 -4.39 25.41 12.81
C ALA A 74 -3.68 24.39 13.70
N PRO A 75 -3.55 23.11 13.27
CA PRO A 75 -2.95 22.10 14.13
C PRO A 75 -1.54 22.56 14.49
N ALA A 76 -1.39 23.00 15.74
CA ALA A 76 -0.10 23.13 16.38
C ALA A 76 0.57 21.78 16.17
N ALA A 77 1.76 21.81 15.58
CA ALA A 77 2.60 20.65 15.36
C ALA A 77 2.48 19.77 16.60
N VAL A 78 1.76 18.65 16.44
CA VAL A 78 1.63 17.62 17.46
C VAL A 78 3.06 17.39 17.91
N ALA A 79 3.36 17.65 19.19
CA ALA A 79 4.68 17.39 19.72
C ALA A 79 4.99 15.97 19.30
N ALA A 80 5.89 15.84 18.31
CA ALA A 80 6.15 14.58 17.67
C ALA A 80 6.52 13.66 18.82
N GLU A 81 5.71 12.64 19.05
CA GLU A 81 6.09 11.57 19.94
C GLU A 81 7.22 10.88 19.20
N ALA A 82 8.42 11.46 19.32
CA ALA A 82 9.68 10.96 18.84
C ALA A 82 10.06 9.75 19.71
N GLY A 83 9.14 8.79 19.83
CA GLY A 83 9.50 7.42 20.10
C GLY A 83 10.41 7.01 18.95
N ARG A 84 11.64 6.62 19.27
CA ARG A 84 12.48 5.93 18.29
C ARG A 84 11.74 4.65 17.95
N LYS A 85 11.57 4.31 16.66
CA LYS A 85 10.91 3.08 16.20
C LYS A 85 11.26 1.82 16.99
N GLU A 86 12.46 1.76 17.57
CA GLU A 86 12.93 0.66 18.42
C GLU A 86 12.05 0.41 19.65
N ALA A 87 11.33 1.42 20.16
CA ALA A 87 10.35 1.24 21.22
C ALA A 87 9.14 0.40 20.79
N ASP A 88 8.83 0.39 19.49
CA ASP A 88 7.76 -0.41 18.90
C ASP A 88 8.27 -1.77 18.38
N ARG A 89 9.56 -2.08 18.56
CA ARG A 89 10.15 -3.31 18.04
C ARG A 89 9.54 -4.53 18.72
N VAL A 90 9.09 -5.49 17.91
CA VAL A 90 8.55 -6.77 18.37
C VAL A 90 9.67 -7.82 18.31
N GLU A 91 10.28 -8.12 19.46
CA GLU A 91 11.37 -9.10 19.55
C GLU A 91 10.89 -10.50 19.12
N ALA A 92 9.76 -10.95 19.66
CA ALA A 92 9.08 -12.16 19.23
C ALA A 92 7.61 -12.11 19.62
N LEU A 93 6.74 -12.61 18.76
CA LEU A 93 5.35 -12.87 19.10
C LEU A 93 5.24 -14.17 19.92
N PRO A 94 4.28 -14.28 20.85
CA PRO A 94 3.95 -15.56 21.48
C PRO A 94 3.66 -16.63 20.43
N GLY A 95 4.30 -17.79 20.57
CA GLY A 95 4.13 -18.90 19.61
C GLY A 95 4.82 -18.71 18.25
N GLN A 96 5.61 -17.64 18.06
CA GLN A 96 6.39 -17.41 16.85
C GLN A 96 7.45 -18.51 16.65
N PRO A 97 7.62 -19.04 15.41
CA PRO A 97 8.67 -20.01 15.13
C PRO A 97 10.05 -19.38 15.26
N SER A 98 11.05 -20.19 15.64
CA SER A 98 12.45 -19.76 15.69
C SER A 98 13.00 -19.39 14.32
N GLY A 99 14.09 -18.61 14.31
CA GLY A 99 14.82 -18.28 13.09
C GLY A 99 14.09 -17.28 12.19
N VAL A 100 13.28 -16.39 12.75
CA VAL A 100 12.67 -15.25 12.05
C VAL A 100 13.75 -14.27 11.59
N ASP A 101 13.71 -13.93 10.30
CA ASP A 101 14.78 -13.28 9.54
C ASP A 101 14.43 -11.85 9.10
N PHE A 102 13.43 -11.25 9.72
CA PHE A 102 12.95 -9.90 9.43
C PHE A 102 12.58 -9.17 10.70
N ALA A 103 12.72 -7.85 10.68
CA ALA A 103 12.24 -7.01 11.77
C ALA A 103 10.73 -6.75 11.64
N GLN A 104 10.10 -6.59 12.80
CA GLN A 104 8.68 -6.31 12.92
C GLN A 104 8.47 -5.29 14.03
N TYR A 105 7.48 -4.42 13.83
CA TYR A 105 7.18 -3.33 14.74
C TYR A 105 5.67 -3.23 14.94
N ALA A 106 5.23 -2.93 16.14
CA ALA A 106 3.83 -2.73 16.45
C ALA A 106 3.68 -1.63 17.49
N GLY A 107 2.69 -0.78 17.30
CA GLY A 107 2.51 0.36 18.20
C GLY A 107 1.31 1.20 17.82
N TYR A 108 1.18 2.31 18.53
CA TYR A 108 0.11 3.27 18.34
C TYR A 108 0.67 4.58 17.81
N VAL A 109 -0.09 5.20 16.90
CA VAL A 109 0.16 6.57 16.44
C VAL A 109 -1.10 7.40 16.71
N THR A 110 -0.93 8.47 17.48
CA THR A 110 -2.01 9.41 17.78
C THR A 110 -2.37 10.21 16.54
N VAL A 111 -3.66 10.26 16.20
CA VAL A 111 -4.21 11.01 15.06
C VAL A 111 -5.06 12.20 15.50
N ASP A 112 -5.54 12.20 16.75
CA ASP A 112 -6.22 13.34 17.36
C ASP A 112 -5.97 13.36 18.87
N ALA A 113 -5.06 14.22 19.30
CA ALA A 113 -4.66 14.33 20.70
C ALA A 113 -5.80 14.82 21.60
N ALA A 114 -6.68 15.69 21.10
CA ALA A 114 -7.78 16.25 21.89
C ALA A 114 -8.85 15.18 22.17
N ALA A 115 -9.12 14.33 21.19
CA ALA A 115 -10.03 13.20 21.38
C ALA A 115 -9.38 12.01 22.10
N GLY A 116 -8.04 11.99 22.20
CA GLY A 116 -7.26 10.82 22.61
C GLY A 116 -7.45 9.65 21.65
N ARG A 117 -7.45 9.93 20.33
CA ARG A 117 -7.65 8.95 19.27
C ARG A 117 -6.32 8.50 18.69
N ALA A 118 -6.08 7.20 18.72
CA ALA A 118 -4.85 6.58 18.24
C ALA A 118 -5.15 5.32 17.42
N LEU A 119 -4.38 5.13 16.35
CA LEU A 119 -4.50 3.95 15.48
C LEU A 119 -3.32 3.01 15.73
N PHE A 120 -3.64 1.72 15.88
CA PHE A 120 -2.69 0.64 16.00
C PHE A 120 -2.18 0.20 14.62
N TYR A 121 -0.91 -0.15 14.55
CA TYR A 121 -0.32 -0.74 13.35
C TYR A 121 0.56 -1.94 13.69
N TYR A 122 0.76 -2.79 12.69
CA TYR A 122 1.79 -3.81 12.66
C TYR A 122 2.58 -3.69 11.35
N LEU A 123 3.90 -3.55 11.43
CA LEU A 123 4.82 -3.52 10.30
C LEU A 123 5.62 -4.81 10.27
N ALA A 124 5.65 -5.48 9.13
CA ALA A 124 6.58 -6.56 8.83
C ALA A 124 7.53 -6.12 7.70
N GLU A 125 8.81 -5.97 8.03
CA GLU A 125 9.80 -5.53 7.04
C GLU A 125 10.15 -6.67 6.06
N ALA A 126 10.49 -6.27 4.83
CA ALA A 126 11.06 -7.17 3.84
C ALA A 126 12.48 -7.56 4.26
N VAL A 127 12.82 -8.83 4.07
CA VAL A 127 14.16 -9.35 4.34
C VAL A 127 15.17 -8.65 3.43
N GLY A 128 16.16 -7.98 4.03
CA GLY A 128 17.35 -7.52 3.32
C GLY A 128 18.10 -8.71 2.72
N GLY A 129 18.63 -8.56 1.50
CA GLY A 129 19.33 -9.63 0.78
C GLY A 129 20.54 -10.26 1.49
N ASN A 130 20.92 -9.77 2.67
CA ASN A 130 22.05 -10.21 3.48
C ASN A 130 21.64 -11.05 4.71
N GLY A 131 20.35 -11.26 4.98
CA GLY A 131 19.88 -12.12 6.08
C GLY A 131 20.16 -11.59 7.50
N ASP A 132 20.54 -10.32 7.64
CA ASP A 132 20.85 -9.64 8.90
C ASP A 132 19.62 -9.00 9.57
N GLY A 133 18.43 -9.21 9.01
CA GLY A 133 17.18 -8.61 9.49
C GLY A 133 17.04 -7.11 9.20
N SER A 134 17.97 -6.48 8.47
CA SER A 134 17.83 -5.09 8.04
C SER A 134 16.82 -4.97 6.90
N SER A 135 15.99 -3.91 6.93
CA SER A 135 15.09 -3.60 5.81
C SER A 135 15.89 -3.49 4.52
N SER A 136 15.39 -4.14 3.47
CA SER A 136 15.94 -3.94 2.13
C SER A 136 15.71 -2.47 1.76
N LYS A 137 16.75 -1.63 1.88
CA LYS A 137 16.73 -0.20 1.53
C LYS A 137 16.26 0.12 0.10
N GLY A 138 15.92 -0.86 -0.74
CA GLY A 138 15.27 -0.67 -2.04
C GLY A 138 13.82 -1.17 -2.19
N LYS A 139 13.19 -1.82 -1.20
CA LYS A 139 11.82 -2.35 -1.35
C LYS A 139 10.78 -1.27 -1.08
N PRO A 140 9.61 -1.29 -1.75
CA PRO A 140 8.56 -0.32 -1.52
C PRO A 140 7.85 -0.54 -0.17
N LEU A 141 7.20 0.51 0.32
CA LEU A 141 6.26 0.43 1.45
C LEU A 141 4.85 0.16 0.91
N LEU A 142 4.18 -0.83 1.47
CA LEU A 142 2.83 -1.22 1.11
C LEU A 142 1.93 -1.13 2.34
N LEU A 143 0.96 -0.22 2.31
CA LEU A 143 -0.12 -0.16 3.30
C LEU A 143 -1.22 -1.16 2.92
N TRP A 144 -1.65 -1.97 3.89
CA TRP A 144 -2.77 -2.90 3.74
C TRP A 144 -3.94 -2.52 4.65
N LEU A 145 -5.14 -2.49 4.07
CA LEU A 145 -6.41 -2.18 4.74
C LEU A 145 -7.47 -3.26 4.47
N ASN A 146 -7.98 -3.92 5.51
CA ASN A 146 -9.18 -4.76 5.38
C ASN A 146 -10.45 -3.89 5.44
N GLY A 147 -11.55 -4.43 4.88
CA GLY A 147 -12.83 -3.73 4.71
C GLY A 147 -13.89 -4.09 5.76
N GLY A 148 -15.10 -4.47 5.31
CA GLY A 148 -16.28 -4.77 6.14
C GLY A 148 -16.86 -3.60 6.93
N SER A 149 -16.26 -2.42 6.77
CA SER A 149 -16.17 -1.35 7.76
C SER A 149 -16.07 -1.85 9.19
N GLY A 150 -14.85 -1.95 9.70
CA GLY A 150 -14.62 -2.39 11.07
C GLY A 150 -13.83 -3.69 11.20
N CYS A 151 -13.47 -4.35 10.09
CA CYS A 151 -12.63 -5.54 10.15
C CYS A 151 -11.16 -5.18 10.37
N SER A 152 -10.48 -5.97 11.20
CA SER A 152 -9.07 -5.77 11.54
C SER A 152 -8.13 -6.15 10.40
N SER A 153 -7.22 -5.22 10.04
CA SER A 153 -6.13 -5.50 9.10
C SER A 153 -5.05 -6.40 9.68
N LEU A 154 -4.90 -6.44 11.02
CA LEU A 154 -4.02 -7.37 11.70
C LEU A 154 -4.60 -8.79 11.67
N GLY A 155 -5.85 -8.95 12.11
CA GLY A 155 -6.52 -10.25 12.19
C GLY A 155 -6.65 -10.91 10.82
N TYR A 156 -7.21 -10.20 9.84
CA TYR A 156 -7.34 -10.75 8.49
C TYR A 156 -6.03 -10.65 7.71
N GLY A 157 -5.63 -9.43 7.36
CA GLY A 157 -4.47 -9.19 6.49
C GLY A 157 -3.18 -9.84 6.98
N ALA A 158 -2.80 -9.58 8.24
CA ALA A 158 -1.52 -10.04 8.75
C ALA A 158 -1.52 -11.53 9.13
N MET A 159 -2.60 -12.04 9.76
CA MET A 159 -2.60 -13.38 10.35
C MET A 159 -3.33 -14.44 9.50
N GLU A 160 -4.23 -14.05 8.61
CA GLU A 160 -5.05 -14.98 7.81
C GLU A 160 -4.86 -14.84 6.30
N GLU A 161 -4.09 -13.86 5.83
CA GLU A 161 -3.95 -13.57 4.40
C GLU A 161 -2.49 -13.47 3.94
N LEU A 162 -1.92 -12.27 3.96
CA LEU A 162 -0.66 -11.95 3.27
C LEU A 162 0.50 -11.61 4.20
N GLY A 163 0.24 -11.51 5.50
CA GLY A 163 1.29 -11.28 6.48
C GLY A 163 2.24 -12.47 6.67
N PRO A 164 3.25 -12.28 7.51
CA PRO A 164 4.40 -13.18 7.59
C PRO A 164 4.10 -14.51 8.29
N PHE A 165 3.05 -14.55 9.10
CA PHE A 165 2.67 -15.70 9.90
C PHE A 165 1.21 -16.06 9.69
N ARG A 166 0.88 -17.30 10.05
CA ARG A 166 -0.47 -17.84 10.16
C ARG A 166 -0.66 -18.43 11.54
N VAL A 167 -1.87 -18.33 12.08
CA VAL A 167 -2.24 -18.93 13.37
C VAL A 167 -2.53 -20.42 13.16
N MET A 168 -1.91 -21.27 13.99
CA MET A 168 -2.18 -22.70 14.01
C MET A 168 -3.58 -23.00 14.58
N SER A 169 -4.08 -24.20 14.36
CA SER A 169 -5.40 -24.63 14.86
C SER A 169 -5.51 -24.67 16.38
N ASP A 170 -4.38 -24.63 17.11
CA ASP A 170 -4.35 -24.54 18.57
C ASP A 170 -4.66 -23.13 19.10
N GLY A 171 -4.73 -22.11 18.21
CA GLY A 171 -4.96 -20.72 18.56
C GLY A 171 -3.84 -20.07 19.38
N LYS A 172 -2.66 -20.71 19.47
CA LYS A 172 -1.57 -20.34 20.37
C LYS A 172 -0.23 -20.24 19.66
N THR A 173 -0.01 -21.04 18.62
CA THR A 173 1.24 -21.09 17.89
C THR A 173 1.09 -20.50 16.49
N LEU A 174 2.22 -20.01 15.95
CA LEU A 174 2.30 -19.43 14.62
C LEU A 174 3.17 -20.30 13.72
N TYR A 175 2.87 -20.30 12.43
CA TYR A 175 3.75 -20.85 11.40
C TYR A 175 4.04 -19.81 10.31
N ARG A 176 5.20 -19.91 9.67
CA ARG A 176 5.60 -18.98 8.60
C ARG A 176 4.67 -19.13 7.40
N ASN A 177 4.25 -18.00 6.84
CA ASN A 177 3.58 -17.95 5.55
C ASN A 177 4.62 -17.89 4.41
N PRO A 178 4.82 -18.96 3.62
CA PRO A 178 5.80 -18.97 2.53
C PRO A 178 5.43 -18.03 1.39
N TYR A 179 4.18 -17.58 1.31
CA TYR A 179 3.67 -16.67 0.28
C TYR A 179 3.41 -15.25 0.82
N SER A 180 4.06 -14.90 1.93
CA SER A 180 3.90 -13.57 2.50
C SER A 180 4.34 -12.48 1.54
N TRP A 181 3.58 -11.39 1.49
CA TRP A 181 3.88 -10.24 0.65
C TRP A 181 5.13 -9.48 1.11
N LYS A 182 5.64 -9.75 2.32
CA LYS A 182 6.92 -9.20 2.77
C LYS A 182 8.10 -9.57 1.86
N ALA A 183 7.98 -10.60 1.03
CA ALA A 183 9.00 -10.93 0.03
C ALA A 183 9.18 -9.82 -1.04
N ALA A 184 8.14 -9.01 -1.27
CA ALA A 184 8.09 -7.99 -2.31
C ALA A 184 8.13 -6.55 -1.76
N ALA A 185 7.68 -6.30 -0.54
CA ALA A 185 7.52 -4.98 0.04
C ALA A 185 7.65 -5.01 1.58
N ASP A 186 7.95 -3.87 2.20
CA ASP A 186 7.67 -3.70 3.63
C ASP A 186 6.15 -3.52 3.79
N VAL A 187 5.50 -4.36 4.60
CA VAL A 187 4.04 -4.39 4.68
C VAL A 187 3.56 -3.80 6.01
N LEU A 188 2.81 -2.71 5.91
CA LEU A 188 2.20 -1.99 7.02
C LEU A 188 0.71 -2.31 7.10
N PHE A 189 0.30 -3.01 8.15
CA PHE A 189 -1.10 -3.32 8.45
C PHE A 189 -1.64 -2.26 9.40
N LEU A 190 -2.68 -1.54 8.99
CA LEU A 190 -3.28 -0.48 9.79
C LEU A 190 -4.68 -0.88 10.24
N GLU A 191 -4.94 -0.82 11.55
CA GLU A 191 -6.28 -0.98 12.09
C GLU A 191 -7.00 0.37 12.07
N SER A 192 -8.00 0.50 11.20
CA SER A 192 -8.72 1.76 10.97
C SER A 192 -10.18 1.48 10.60
N PRO A 193 -11.13 2.32 11.05
CA PRO A 193 -10.96 3.50 11.91
C PRO A 193 -10.71 3.17 13.39
N ALA A 194 -10.64 4.18 14.27
CA ALA A 194 -10.61 3.98 15.71
C ALA A 194 -11.84 3.16 16.18
N GLY A 195 -11.60 2.18 17.07
CA GLY A 195 -12.58 1.16 17.46
C GLY A 195 -12.39 -0.19 16.75
N VAL A 196 -11.54 -0.24 15.72
CA VAL A 196 -11.18 -1.49 15.04
C VAL A 196 -9.98 -2.15 15.71
N GLY A 197 -10.14 -3.41 16.11
CA GLY A 197 -9.09 -4.19 16.75
C GLY A 197 -8.55 -3.51 18.00
N TYR A 198 -7.28 -3.14 17.97
CA TYR A 198 -6.58 -2.43 19.03
C TYR A 198 -6.66 -0.91 18.92
N SER A 199 -7.03 -0.33 17.78
CA SER A 199 -7.21 1.12 17.61
C SER A 199 -8.34 1.66 18.47
N TYR A 200 -8.15 2.83 19.09
CA TYR A 200 -9.10 3.35 20.08
C TYR A 200 -9.26 4.89 20.04
N SER A 201 -10.31 5.37 20.71
CA SER A 201 -10.51 6.76 21.08
C SER A 201 -10.93 6.87 22.54
N ASN A 202 -10.32 7.81 23.27
CA ASN A 202 -10.76 8.16 24.62
C ASN A 202 -12.10 8.92 24.61
N THR A 203 -12.55 9.39 23.44
CA THR A 203 -13.85 10.05 23.26
C THR A 203 -14.88 9.08 22.71
N THR A 204 -15.78 8.56 23.56
CA THR A 204 -16.79 7.56 23.19
C THR A 204 -17.65 7.96 21.99
N ALA A 205 -17.93 9.27 21.81
CA ALA A 205 -18.73 9.75 20.68
C ALA A 205 -18.06 9.53 19.31
N ASP A 206 -16.75 9.28 19.24
CA ASP A 206 -16.07 8.99 17.98
C ASP A 206 -16.54 7.70 17.33
N TYR A 207 -16.89 6.68 18.13
CA TYR A 207 -17.34 5.38 17.62
C TYR A 207 -18.67 5.46 16.85
N GLY A 208 -19.52 6.44 17.17
CA GLY A 208 -20.77 6.70 16.43
C GLY A 208 -20.65 7.74 15.32
N ARG A 209 -19.46 8.36 15.15
CA ARG A 209 -19.20 9.44 14.17
C ARG A 209 -18.19 9.02 13.10
N SER A 210 -17.76 7.76 13.11
CA SER A 210 -16.93 7.17 12.06
C SER A 210 -17.64 7.23 10.72
N GLY A 211 -16.88 7.50 9.67
CA GLY A 211 -17.37 7.58 8.30
C GLY A 211 -16.22 7.81 7.34
N ASP A 212 -16.45 7.50 6.08
CA ASP A 212 -15.49 7.53 4.96
C ASP A 212 -14.48 8.69 5.02
N ASN A 213 -14.96 9.94 5.06
CA ASN A 213 -14.08 11.12 5.06
C ASN A 213 -13.19 11.19 6.32
N ARG A 214 -13.74 10.91 7.50
CA ARG A 214 -12.96 10.91 8.75
C ARG A 214 -11.91 9.81 8.72
N THR A 215 -12.28 8.61 8.27
CA THR A 215 -11.36 7.46 8.18
C THR A 215 -10.19 7.76 7.25
N ALA A 216 -10.44 8.42 6.11
CA ALA A 216 -9.40 8.82 5.18
C ALA A 216 -8.46 9.88 5.77
N GLU A 217 -8.99 10.91 6.44
CA GLU A 217 -8.19 11.95 7.09
C GLU A 217 -7.37 11.43 8.27
N ASP A 218 -7.97 10.62 9.15
CA ASP A 218 -7.25 10.01 10.28
C ASP A 218 -6.14 9.07 9.77
N ALA A 219 -6.38 8.31 8.68
CA ALA A 219 -5.35 7.47 8.07
C ALA A 219 -4.22 8.28 7.41
N TYR A 220 -4.53 9.45 6.83
CA TYR A 220 -3.50 10.38 6.35
C TYR A 220 -2.65 10.92 7.51
N LEU A 221 -3.29 11.39 8.59
CA LEU A 221 -2.59 11.88 9.79
C LEU A 221 -1.73 10.78 10.42
N PHE A 222 -2.24 9.55 10.46
CA PHE A 222 -1.47 8.38 10.86
C PHE A 222 -0.19 8.27 10.02
N LEU A 223 -0.28 8.29 8.69
CA LEU A 223 0.91 8.16 7.82
C LEU A 223 1.90 9.32 8.03
N ALA A 224 1.41 10.55 8.14
CA ALA A 224 2.26 11.71 8.39
C ALA A 224 3.04 11.58 9.70
N ASN A 225 2.35 11.21 10.79
CA ASN A 225 2.97 11.05 12.10
C ASN A 225 3.85 9.78 12.17
N TRP A 226 3.44 8.69 11.53
CA TRP A 226 4.20 7.44 11.47
C TRP A 226 5.53 7.63 10.72
N LEU A 227 5.57 8.45 9.66
CA LEU A 227 6.80 8.77 8.95
C LEU A 227 7.79 9.60 9.79
N GLU A 228 7.33 10.34 10.80
CA GLU A 228 8.26 10.98 11.76
C GLU A 228 8.91 9.95 12.69
N ARG A 229 8.20 8.86 13.01
CA ARG A 229 8.74 7.72 13.77
C ARG A 229 9.65 6.82 12.94
N PHE A 230 9.33 6.67 11.65
CA PHE A 230 10.04 5.84 10.67
C PHE A 230 10.61 6.69 9.50
N PRO A 231 11.54 7.61 9.78
CA PRO A 231 12.00 8.59 8.79
C PRO A 231 12.69 7.97 7.56
N GLU A 232 13.22 6.75 7.66
CA GLU A 232 13.82 6.00 6.55
C GLU A 232 12.82 5.58 5.46
N TYR A 233 11.51 5.69 5.74
CA TYR A 233 10.45 5.45 4.77
C TYR A 233 9.99 6.75 4.07
N LYS A 234 10.46 7.93 4.47
CA LYS A 234 10.16 9.18 3.77
C LYS A 234 10.69 9.12 2.33
N GLY A 235 9.83 9.46 1.36
CA GLY A 235 10.14 9.41 -0.07
C GLY A 235 10.20 8.00 -0.67
N ARG A 236 9.99 6.94 0.13
CA ARG A 236 9.92 5.56 -0.35
C ARG A 236 8.77 5.37 -1.32
N GLU A 237 8.95 4.56 -2.37
CA GLU A 237 7.81 4.16 -3.20
C GLU A 237 6.70 3.58 -2.33
N PHE A 238 5.54 4.22 -2.33
CA PHE A 238 4.42 3.90 -1.45
C PHE A 238 3.21 3.42 -2.25
N TYR A 239 2.59 2.33 -1.79
CA TYR A 239 1.39 1.76 -2.38
C TYR A 239 0.31 1.57 -1.33
N ILE A 240 -0.93 1.89 -1.67
CA ILE A 240 -2.09 1.68 -0.79
C ILE A 240 -2.89 0.51 -1.33
N THR A 241 -3.13 -0.48 -0.49
CA THR A 241 -3.79 -1.72 -0.90
C THR A 241 -4.86 -2.13 0.10
N GLY A 242 -5.86 -2.87 -0.36
CA GLY A 242 -6.89 -3.36 0.55
C GLY A 242 -7.94 -4.24 -0.12
N GLU A 243 -8.85 -4.77 0.69
CA GLU A 243 -9.95 -5.63 0.25
C GLU A 243 -11.34 -5.17 0.71
N SER A 244 -12.39 -5.54 -0.04
CA SER A 244 -13.80 -5.40 0.37
C SER A 244 -14.19 -3.93 0.48
N TYR A 245 -14.72 -3.47 1.62
CA TYR A 245 -15.02 -2.06 1.85
C TYR A 245 -13.80 -1.14 1.74
N ALA A 246 -12.57 -1.69 1.75
CA ALA A 246 -11.39 -0.90 1.39
C ALA A 246 -11.41 -0.39 -0.06
N GLY A 247 -12.35 -0.83 -0.89
CA GLY A 247 -12.69 -0.17 -2.15
C GLY A 247 -13.14 1.30 -1.98
N HIS A 248 -13.63 1.68 -0.80
CA HIS A 248 -13.82 3.08 -0.40
C HIS A 248 -12.55 3.66 0.25
N TYR A 249 -11.95 2.95 1.21
CA TYR A 249 -10.82 3.47 1.99
C TYR A 249 -9.58 3.78 1.15
N VAL A 250 -9.20 2.88 0.25
CA VAL A 250 -7.99 2.98 -0.56
C VAL A 250 -8.01 4.22 -1.47
N PRO A 251 -9.02 4.44 -2.34
CA PRO A 251 -9.04 5.63 -3.18
C PRO A 251 -9.26 6.93 -2.39
N GLN A 252 -10.01 6.92 -1.29
CA GLN A 252 -10.22 8.12 -0.48
C GLN A 252 -8.95 8.53 0.28
N LEU A 253 -8.19 7.58 0.82
CA LEU A 253 -6.88 7.87 1.42
C LEU A 253 -5.89 8.36 0.36
N ALA A 254 -5.87 7.75 -0.83
CA ALA A 254 -5.06 8.22 -1.94
C ALA A 254 -5.41 9.67 -2.31
N HIS A 255 -6.69 10.02 -2.31
CA HIS A 255 -7.14 11.39 -2.52
C HIS A 255 -6.65 12.32 -1.41
N ALA A 256 -6.83 11.96 -0.14
CA ALA A 256 -6.39 12.77 1.00
C ALA A 256 -4.87 13.07 0.92
N ILE A 257 -4.05 12.06 0.62
CA ILE A 257 -2.60 12.23 0.41
C ILE A 257 -2.29 13.25 -0.70
N LEU A 258 -3.00 13.16 -1.84
CA LEU A 258 -2.81 14.09 -2.95
C LEU A 258 -3.26 15.51 -2.61
N ARG A 259 -4.35 15.66 -1.86
CA ARG A 259 -4.89 16.96 -1.43
C ARG A 259 -3.95 17.66 -0.47
N HIS A 260 -3.43 16.94 0.52
CA HIS A 260 -2.45 17.48 1.48
C HIS A 260 -1.05 17.70 0.87
N ALA A 261 -0.81 17.19 -0.35
CA ALA A 261 0.43 17.40 -1.11
C ALA A 261 1.72 17.10 -0.31
N SER A 262 1.69 16.10 0.57
CA SER A 262 2.83 15.79 1.44
C SER A 262 4.03 15.27 0.62
N PRO A 263 5.17 15.99 0.60
CA PRO A 263 6.36 15.56 -0.16
C PRO A 263 7.01 14.32 0.46
N ALA A 264 6.70 13.99 1.72
CA ALA A 264 7.22 12.81 2.41
C ALA A 264 6.59 11.50 1.91
N ILE A 265 5.38 11.55 1.32
CA ILE A 265 4.64 10.37 0.85
C ILE A 265 4.75 10.27 -0.66
N ASN A 266 5.57 9.34 -1.15
CA ASN A 266 5.78 9.12 -2.58
C ASN A 266 4.82 8.04 -3.13
N LEU A 267 3.53 8.38 -3.18
CA LEU A 267 2.46 7.48 -3.66
C LEU A 267 2.68 7.12 -5.14
N LYS A 268 2.85 5.81 -5.41
CA LYS A 268 3.04 5.24 -6.76
C LYS A 268 1.81 4.55 -7.29
N GLY A 269 0.95 4.02 -6.42
CA GLY A 269 -0.36 3.58 -6.82
C GLY A 269 -1.18 2.87 -5.77
N ILE A 270 -2.32 2.35 -6.24
CA ILE A 270 -3.32 1.70 -5.41
C ILE A 270 -3.72 0.35 -5.99
N MET A 271 -4.13 -0.58 -5.13
CA MET A 271 -4.69 -1.86 -5.53
C MET A 271 -5.86 -2.23 -4.62
N VAL A 272 -7.00 -2.55 -5.23
CA VAL A 272 -8.20 -2.98 -4.50
C VAL A 272 -8.54 -4.40 -4.92
N ARG A 273 -8.64 -5.32 -3.96
CA ARG A 273 -9.11 -6.69 -4.16
C ARG A 273 -10.58 -6.79 -3.78
N LYS A 274 -11.42 -7.38 -4.65
CA LYS A 274 -12.85 -7.62 -4.39
C LYS A 274 -13.58 -6.43 -3.73
N GLY A 275 -13.34 -5.22 -4.23
CA GLY A 275 -13.77 -3.99 -3.59
C GLY A 275 -15.24 -3.65 -3.81
N ALA A 276 -15.89 -3.06 -2.81
CA ALA A 276 -17.10 -2.27 -3.02
C ALA A 276 -16.71 -0.95 -3.71
N ILE A 277 -17.21 -0.74 -4.93
CA ILE A 277 -16.79 0.39 -5.80
C ILE A 277 -18.00 1.16 -6.35
N ASN A 278 -19.14 0.49 -6.60
CA ASN A 278 -20.40 1.09 -7.05
C ASN A 278 -21.56 0.15 -6.72
#